data_AF-A0A411YIS3-F1
#
_entry.id   AF-A0A411YIS3-F1
#
_cell.length_a   1.000
_cell.length_b   1.000
_cell.length_c   1.000
_cell.angle_alpha   90.00
_cell.angle_beta   90.00
_cell.angle_gamma   90.00
#
_symmetry.space_group_name_H-M   'P 1'
#
loop_
_entity.id
_entity.type
_entity.pdbx_description
1 polymer ?
#
loop_
_entity_poly.entity_id
_entity_poly.type
_entity_poly.pdbx_seq_one_letter_code
_entity_poly.pdbx_strand_id
1 'polypeptide(L)'
;MLSKLAGKVGFSGFETGSPAFDQRFRVHADDEAVVREVLHQEMIEFLLDEKLEGWDLVGGWLVATREGPWDSEELAPTADTVRRFMSLVPEHVWSARDSGASGDHGG
;
A
#
# COMPACT_ATOMS: atom_id res chain seq x y z
N MET A 1 -12.95 -18.30 -2.58
CA MET A 1 -13.44 -16.91 -2.54
C MET A 1 -13.07 -16.38 -1.17
N LEU A 2 -11.90 -15.76 -1.02
CA LEU A 2 -11.45 -15.25 0.28
C LEU A 2 -12.24 -13.99 0.61
N SER A 3 -12.98 -14.08 1.70
CA SER A 3 -13.87 -13.07 2.24
C SER A 3 -13.12 -11.77 2.50
N LYS A 4 -13.66 -10.66 1.99
CA LYS A 4 -13.32 -9.31 2.45
C LYS A 4 -13.43 -9.27 3.97
N LEU A 5 -12.30 -9.29 4.67
CA LEU A 5 -12.25 -8.93 6.08
C LEU A 5 -12.51 -7.41 6.15
N ALA A 6 -13.78 -7.10 6.37
CA ALA A 6 -14.26 -5.78 6.68
C ALA A 6 -13.64 -5.33 8.01
N GLY A 7 -12.99 -4.18 7.98
CA GLY A 7 -12.46 -3.54 9.18
C GLY A 7 -11.40 -2.51 8.89
N LYS A 8 -11.67 -1.51 8.03
CA LYS A 8 -10.90 -0.26 8.06
C LYS A 8 -11.88 0.89 8.26
N VAL A 9 -11.95 1.37 9.49
CA VAL A 9 -12.41 2.73 9.80
C VAL A 9 -11.26 3.64 9.36
N GLY A 10 -11.19 3.90 8.05
CA GLY A 10 -10.18 4.78 7.46
C GLY A 10 -10.86 5.96 6.77
N PHE A 11 -10.16 7.09 6.71
CA PHE A 11 -10.59 8.22 5.88
C PHE A 11 -10.63 7.75 4.42
N SER A 12 -11.77 7.90 3.76
CA SER A 12 -11.92 7.61 2.34
C SER A 12 -11.91 8.91 1.54
N GLY A 13 -11.05 9.03 0.54
CA GLY A 13 -11.03 10.21 -0.33
C GLY A 13 -9.94 11.21 0.00
N PHE A 14 -8.74 10.73 0.36
CA PHE A 14 -7.56 11.58 0.32
C PHE A 14 -7.24 11.97 -1.13
N GLU A 15 -7.17 13.28 -1.42
CA GLU A 15 -6.76 13.80 -2.72
C GLU A 15 -5.27 14.14 -2.68
N THR A 16 -4.50 13.53 -3.59
CA THR A 16 -3.07 13.78 -3.72
C THR A 16 -2.77 15.11 -4.42
N GLY A 17 -3.76 15.66 -5.14
CA GLY A 17 -3.58 16.81 -6.03
C GLY A 17 -3.01 16.41 -7.40
N SER A 18 -2.86 15.11 -7.67
CA SER A 18 -2.55 14.55 -8.99
C SER A 18 -3.83 13.95 -9.59
N PRO A 19 -4.50 14.64 -10.54
CA PRO A 19 -5.77 14.17 -11.09
C PRO A 19 -5.69 12.78 -11.72
N ALA A 20 -4.55 12.44 -12.33
CA ALA A 20 -4.33 11.12 -12.92
C ALA A 20 -4.26 10.02 -11.85
N PHE A 21 -3.61 10.30 -10.72
CA PHE A 21 -3.54 9.37 -9.60
C PHE A 21 -4.90 9.23 -8.91
N ASP A 22 -5.54 10.34 -8.57
CA ASP A 22 -6.81 10.37 -7.85
C ASP A 22 -7.97 9.75 -8.68
N GLN A 23 -7.83 9.70 -10.02
CA GLN A 23 -8.74 8.97 -10.90
C GLN A 23 -8.47 7.46 -10.90
N ARG A 24 -7.20 7.04 -10.85
CA ARG A 24 -6.79 5.64 -10.96
C ARG A 24 -6.90 4.90 -9.63
N PHE A 25 -6.57 5.56 -8.52
CA PHE A 25 -6.46 4.95 -7.21
C PHE A 25 -7.40 5.63 -6.21
N ARG A 26 -7.94 4.83 -5.29
CA ARG A 26 -8.66 5.32 -4.13
C ARG A 26 -7.85 5.04 -2.88
N VAL A 27 -7.45 6.11 -2.19
CA VAL A 27 -6.64 6.00 -0.98
C VAL A 27 -7.53 5.87 0.24
N HIS A 28 -7.22 4.87 1.07
CA HIS A 28 -7.84 4.62 2.36
C HIS A 28 -6.75 4.50 3.43
N ALA A 29 -6.81 5.34 4.46
CA ALA A 29 -5.85 5.32 5.54
C ALA A 29 -6.42 5.78 6.87
N ASP A 30 -5.81 5.34 7.96
CA ASP A 30 -6.17 5.71 9.32
C ASP A 30 -5.42 6.98 9.79
N ASP A 31 -4.33 7.34 9.10
CA ASP A 31 -3.48 8.50 9.38
C ASP A 31 -3.10 9.23 8.08
N GLU A 32 -3.57 10.47 7.93
CA GLU A 32 -3.31 11.31 6.76
C GLU A 32 -1.85 11.75 6.66
N ALA A 33 -1.16 11.97 7.78
CA ALA A 33 0.23 12.40 7.79
C ALA A 33 1.11 11.31 7.15
N VAL A 34 0.88 10.05 7.54
CA VAL A 34 1.57 8.89 6.94
C VAL A 34 1.27 8.79 5.44
N VAL A 35 0.03 9.03 5.02
CA VAL A 35 -0.31 9.03 3.58
C VAL A 35 0.49 10.09 2.82
N ARG A 36 0.61 11.31 3.36
CA ARG A 36 1.38 12.40 2.73
C ARG A 36 2.88 12.09 2.65
N GLU A 37 3.40 11.37 3.63
CA GLU A 37 4.80 10.93 3.64
C GLU A 37 5.06 9.80 2.62
N VAL A 38 4.10 8.91 2.41
CA VAL A 38 4.21 7.82 1.43
C VAL A 38 3.92 8.30 0.01
N LEU A 39 2.85 9.07 -0.20
CA LEU A 39 2.41 9.56 -1.52
C LEU A 39 3.10 10.88 -1.90
N HIS A 40 4.43 10.88 -1.84
CA HIS A 40 5.23 11.93 -2.45
C HIS A 40 5.28 11.78 -3.98
N GLN A 41 5.77 12.80 -4.68
CA GLN A 41 5.74 12.87 -6.15
C GLN A 41 6.35 11.63 -6.83
N GLU A 42 7.55 11.21 -6.43
CA GLU A 42 8.21 10.03 -7.02
C GLU A 42 7.42 8.72 -6.79
N MET A 43 6.75 8.56 -5.64
CA MET A 43 5.87 7.41 -5.40
C MET A 43 4.64 7.45 -6.32
N ILE A 44 4.03 8.63 -6.50
CA ILE A 44 2.88 8.80 -7.38
C ILE A 44 3.25 8.46 -8.83
N GLU A 45 4.38 8.99 -9.33
CA GLU A 45 4.87 8.71 -10.68
C GLU A 45 5.15 7.22 -10.87
N PHE A 46 5.80 6.59 -9.89
CA PHE A 46 6.00 5.14 -9.88
C PHE A 46 4.68 4.37 -9.96
N LEU A 47 3.70 4.67 -9.10
CA LEU A 47 2.40 3.98 -9.07
C LEU A 47 1.57 4.17 -10.35
N LEU A 48 1.77 5.27 -11.08
CA LEU A 48 1.11 5.53 -12.35
C LEU A 48 1.70 4.72 -13.52
N ASP A 49 2.99 4.36 -13.46
CA ASP A 49 3.68 3.58 -14.50
C ASP A 49 3.47 2.07 -14.34
N GLU A 50 3.15 1.62 -13.12
CA GLU A 50 3.06 0.20 -12.79
C GLU A 50 1.70 -0.44 -13.13
N LYS A 51 1.76 -1.75 -13.41
CA LYS A 51 0.60 -2.57 -13.77
C LYS A 51 -0.22 -3.07 -12.59
N LEU A 52 0.31 -2.95 -11.37
CA LEU A 52 -0.39 -3.36 -10.15
C LEU A 52 -1.52 -2.37 -9.84
N GLU A 53 -2.65 -2.90 -9.40
CA GLU A 53 -3.90 -2.15 -9.25
C GLU A 53 -4.25 -1.85 -7.80
N GLY A 54 -3.72 -2.65 -6.87
CA GLY A 54 -3.94 -2.45 -5.43
C GLY A 54 -2.66 -2.57 -4.63
N TRP A 55 -2.57 -1.72 -3.61
CA TRP A 55 -1.44 -1.64 -2.70
C TRP A 55 -1.98 -1.45 -1.29
N ASP A 56 -1.69 -2.41 -0.43
CA ASP A 56 -2.06 -2.37 0.99
C ASP A 56 -0.81 -2.42 1.85
N LEU A 57 -0.67 -1.43 2.73
CA LEU A 57 0.38 -1.37 3.74
C LEU A 57 -0.26 -1.49 5.13
N VAL A 58 -0.09 -2.63 5.79
CA VAL A 58 -0.73 -2.94 7.08
C VAL A 58 0.22 -3.70 8.00
N GLY A 59 0.55 -3.14 9.17
CA GLY A 59 1.30 -3.86 10.22
C GLY A 59 2.63 -4.47 9.77
N GLY A 60 3.40 -3.75 8.94
CA GLY A 60 4.67 -4.23 8.37
C GLY A 60 4.53 -5.07 7.09
N TRP A 61 3.30 -5.47 6.74
CA TRP A 61 3.02 -6.22 5.51
C TRP A 61 2.75 -5.27 4.35
N LEU A 62 3.31 -5.62 3.20
CA LEU A 62 2.98 -5.05 1.91
C LEU A 62 2.26 -6.10 1.08
N VAL A 63 1.06 -5.76 0.60
CA VAL A 63 0.30 -6.59 -0.34
C VAL A 63 0.11 -5.81 -1.62
N ALA A 64 0.61 -6.36 -2.71
CA ALA A 64 0.38 -5.89 -4.07
C ALA A 64 -0.63 -6.80 -4.76
N THR A 65 -1.64 -6.23 -5.41
CA THR A 65 -2.67 -6.98 -6.13
C THR A 65 -2.81 -6.51 -7.56
N ARG A 66 -3.29 -7.42 -8.40
CA ARG A 66 -3.71 -7.18 -9.77
C ARG A 66 -4.91 -8.06 -10.10
N GLU A 67 -5.70 -7.66 -11.07
CA GLU A 67 -6.71 -8.52 -11.65
C GLU A 67 -6.11 -9.62 -12.55
N GLY A 68 -6.82 -10.76 -12.60
CA GLY A 68 -6.49 -11.87 -13.47
C GLY A 68 -5.50 -12.90 -12.91
N PRO A 69 -5.24 -13.97 -13.68
CA PRO A 69 -4.33 -15.04 -13.28
C PRO A 69 -2.88 -14.55 -13.28
N TRP A 70 -2.03 -15.17 -12.45
CA TRP A 70 -0.59 -14.96 -12.45
C TRP A 70 0.11 -15.78 -13.54
N ASP A 71 0.98 -15.14 -14.32
CA ASP A 71 1.97 -15.83 -15.14
C ASP A 71 3.29 -15.91 -14.36
N SER A 72 3.92 -17.08 -14.37
CA SER A 72 5.24 -17.28 -13.78
C SER A 72 6.31 -16.35 -14.33
N GLU A 73 6.22 -15.97 -15.61
CA GLU A 73 7.19 -15.05 -16.24
C GLU A 73 7.09 -13.63 -15.67
N GLU A 74 5.96 -13.28 -15.07
CA GLU A 74 5.70 -11.95 -14.51
C GLU A 74 6.08 -11.83 -13.03
N LEU A 75 6.40 -12.95 -12.37
CA LEU A 75 6.74 -12.97 -10.94
C LEU A 75 8.02 -12.18 -10.64
N ALA A 76 9.08 -12.37 -11.42
CA ALA A 76 10.34 -11.67 -11.20
C ALA A 76 10.22 -10.16 -11.43
N PRO A 77 9.65 -9.68 -12.57
CA PRO A 77 9.36 -8.25 -12.75
C PRO A 77 8.50 -7.67 -11.63
N THR A 78 7.46 -8.40 -11.20
CA THR A 78 6.59 -7.94 -10.10
C THR A 78 7.36 -7.83 -8.78
N ALA A 79 8.25 -8.77 -8.48
CA ALA A 79 9.08 -8.70 -7.28
C ALA A 79 10.00 -7.48 -7.31
N ASP A 80 10.55 -7.11 -8.47
CA ASP A 80 11.32 -5.88 -8.63
C ASP A 80 10.46 -4.63 -8.44
N THR A 81 9.23 -4.61 -8.97
CA THR A 81 8.25 -3.53 -8.71
C THR A 81 7.96 -3.41 -7.22
N VAL A 82 7.68 -4.51 -6.52
CA VAL A 82 7.44 -4.51 -5.06
C VAL A 82 8.66 -4.02 -4.30
N ARG A 83 9.87 -4.48 -4.67
CA ARG A 83 11.12 -4.00 -4.07
C ARG A 83 11.32 -2.50 -4.28
N ARG A 84 10.96 -1.99 -5.47
CA ARG A 84 11.05 -0.56 -5.77
C ARG A 84 10.07 0.23 -4.92
N PHE A 85 8.81 -0.20 -4.80
CA PHE A 85 7.84 0.42 -3.89
C PHE A 85 8.40 0.50 -2.47
N MET A 86 8.91 -0.62 -1.93
CA MET A 86 9.48 -0.65 -0.58
C MET A 86 10.63 0.33 -0.39
N SER A 87 11.47 0.54 -1.42
CA SER A 87 12.57 1.51 -1.38
C SER A 87 12.13 2.98 -1.37
N LEU A 88 10.90 3.26 -1.82
CA LEU A 88 10.33 4.60 -1.84
C LEU A 88 9.58 4.93 -0.55
N VAL A 89 9.10 3.93 0.19
CA VAL A 89 8.44 4.15 1.47
C VAL A 89 9.47 4.53 2.54
N PRO A 90 9.32 5.67 3.24
CA PRO A 90 10.24 6.08 4.30
C PRO A 90 10.37 5.02 5.42
N GLU A 91 11.59 4.82 5.93
CA GLU A 91 11.89 3.77 6.92
C GLU A 91 10.97 3.84 8.16
N HIS A 92 10.71 5.04 8.66
CA HIS A 92 9.90 5.24 9.87
C HIS A 92 8.42 4.86 9.70
N VAL A 93 7.90 4.84 8.47
CA VAL A 93 6.53 4.38 8.19
C VAL A 93 6.39 2.87 8.47
N TRP A 94 7.48 2.11 8.31
CA TRP A 94 7.53 0.70 8.65
C TRP A 94 7.63 0.50 10.16
N SER A 95 8.51 1.26 10.85
CA SER A 95 8.77 1.10 12.28
C SER A 95 7.64 1.58 13.19
N ALA A 96 6.87 2.59 12.78
CA ALA A 96 5.77 3.15 13.59
C ALA A 96 4.65 2.13 13.91
N ARG A 97 4.62 0.98 13.21
CA ARG A 97 3.52 0.02 13.25
C ARG A 97 3.82 -1.30 13.99
N ASP A 98 5.09 -1.59 14.31
CA ASP A 98 5.46 -2.77 15.09
C ASP A 98 5.05 -2.67 16.57
N SER A 99 4.79 -1.45 17.06
CA SER A 99 4.42 -1.19 18.46
C SER A 99 3.00 -1.63 18.86
N GLY A 100 2.21 -2.18 17.93
CA GLY A 100 0.81 -2.59 18.16
C GLY A 100 0.57 -4.09 18.40
N ALA A 101 1.60 -4.96 18.29
CA ALA A 101 1.44 -6.42 18.39
C ALA A 101 1.94 -7.03 19.71
N SER A 102 1.99 -6.24 20.80
CA SER A 102 2.15 -6.77 22.16
C SER A 102 0.88 -6.49 22.98
N GLY A 103 -0.13 -7.32 22.74
CA GLY A 103 -1.40 -7.28 23.47
C GLY A 103 -1.97 -8.68 23.61
N ASP A 104 -1.71 -9.28 24.77
CA ASP A 104 -2.47 -10.36 25.40
C ASP A 104 -2.32 -11.79 24.84
N HIS A 105 -1.39 -12.54 25.45
CA HIS A 105 -1.54 -13.98 25.69
C HIS A 105 -1.55 -14.17 27.21
N GLY A 106 -2.65 -13.81 27.85
CA GLY A 106 -2.91 -14.07 29.27
C GLY A 106 -3.95 -15.16 29.48
N GLY A 107 -3.49 -16.36 29.86
CA GLY A 107 -4.15 -17.27 30.82
C GLY A 107 -5.37 -18.05 30.38
#